data_AF-A0ABD0ZLI8-F1
#
_entry.id   AF-A0ABD0ZLI8-F1
#
_cell.length_a   1.000
_cell.length_b   1.000
_cell.length_c   1.000
_cell.angle_alpha   90.00
_cell.angle_beta   90.00
_cell.angle_gamma   90.00
#
_symmetry.space_group_name_H-M   'P 1'
#
loop_
_entity.id
_entity.type
_entity.pdbx_description
1 polymer ?
#
loop_
_entity_poly.entity_id
_entity_poly.type
_entity_poly.pdbx_seq_one_letter_code
_entity_poly.pdbx_strand_id
1 'polypeptide(L)'
;MERSTFWGALGFCSLYAVYVAFVYLSWRFGGEGSDYDIESIHKRGSLSEPILERYSLEEAEDGVVNGEHQIVNADDHQRCYYLKKLVVWVITLPLNLPRILTIPVVCDAKWSKPRAVASVIFAPVLLSFLWNWKAKTTSFEAGIVYIIGCSIGIVLGFIAAATTKISSPPKKWLLPWLAGGFVMSMTWSYISAQELVALLTSLGYIFGVSPSILGLTVLAWGNSIGDLITNVTMALHDGNEGAQVAVSGCYAGPIFNTLFALGISLVGCAWEDYPASIVIKTDPRLLESLGFLVVGLVWSFLVLFSNRMRLGGVMGMGLLVIYLASLSLRVIQTVGDAH
;
A
#
# COMPACT_ATOMS: atom_id res chain seq x y z
N MET A 1 -9.44 -18.73 25.21
CA MET A 1 -10.34 -17.69 24.66
C MET A 1 -10.05 -16.40 25.42
N GLU A 2 -9.24 -15.52 24.86
CA GLU A 2 -9.06 -14.18 25.43
C GLU A 2 -10.21 -13.28 24.95
N ARG A 3 -10.92 -12.67 25.90
CA ARG A 3 -11.93 -11.65 25.62
C ARG A 3 -11.20 -10.31 25.54
N SER A 4 -11.01 -9.79 24.33
CA SER A 4 -10.55 -8.41 24.21
C SER A 4 -11.73 -7.48 24.48
N THR A 5 -11.65 -6.72 25.57
CA THR A 5 -12.60 -5.63 25.85
C THR A 5 -12.23 -4.41 25.00
N PHE A 6 -13.17 -3.49 24.78
CA PHE A 6 -12.92 -2.21 24.09
C PHE A 6 -11.65 -1.50 24.60
N TRP A 7 -11.42 -1.55 25.92
CA TRP A 7 -10.23 -1.03 26.58
C TRP A 7 -8.94 -1.77 26.19
N GLY A 8 -9.01 -3.07 25.95
CA GLY A 8 -7.89 -3.86 25.42
C GLY A 8 -7.51 -3.45 23.99
N ALA A 9 -8.49 -3.21 23.11
CA ALA A 9 -8.25 -2.72 21.77
C ALA A 9 -7.65 -1.29 21.77
N LEU A 10 -8.17 -0.41 22.63
CA LEU A 10 -7.65 0.95 22.80
C LEU A 10 -6.21 0.93 23.37
N GLY A 11 -5.95 0.05 24.35
CA GLY A 11 -4.61 -0.16 24.90
C GLY A 11 -3.62 -0.67 23.87
N PHE A 12 -4.03 -1.63 23.03
CA PHE A 12 -3.21 -2.14 21.93
C PHE A 12 -2.86 -1.05 20.91
N CYS A 13 -3.84 -0.22 20.50
CA CYS A 13 -3.59 0.92 19.62
C CYS A 13 -2.67 1.97 20.27
N SER A 14 -2.79 2.19 21.58
CA SER A 14 -1.95 3.12 22.34
C SER A 14 -0.48 2.73 22.35
N LEU A 15 -0.12 1.45 22.15
CA LEU A 15 1.28 1.02 22.09
C LEU A 15 2.05 1.71 20.97
N TYR A 16 1.40 1.99 19.83
CA TYR A 16 2.05 2.73 18.75
C TYR A 16 2.38 4.17 19.16
N ALA A 17 1.47 4.85 19.88
CA ALA A 17 1.71 6.19 20.39
C ALA A 17 2.87 6.21 21.40
N VAL A 18 2.95 5.19 22.27
CA VAL A 18 4.07 5.01 23.21
C VAL A 18 5.38 4.77 22.46
N TYR A 19 5.39 3.94 21.42
CA TYR A 19 6.55 3.72 20.57
C TYR A 19 7.03 5.02 19.92
N VAL A 20 6.13 5.80 19.30
CA VAL A 20 6.48 7.10 18.68
C VAL A 20 7.02 8.07 19.73
N ALA A 21 6.40 8.15 20.91
CA ALA A 21 6.87 8.98 22.00
C ALA A 21 8.27 8.54 22.48
N PHE A 22 8.51 7.23 22.62
CA PHE A 22 9.81 6.69 22.99
C PHE A 22 10.89 7.02 21.96
N VAL A 23 10.62 6.81 20.67
CA VAL A 23 11.55 7.15 19.58
C VAL A 23 11.84 8.65 19.58
N TYR A 24 10.81 9.48 19.72
CA TYR A 24 10.95 10.93 19.79
C TYR A 24 11.80 11.38 21.00
N LEU A 25 11.56 10.79 22.17
CA LEU A 25 12.35 11.07 23.38
C LEU A 25 13.79 10.56 23.23
N SER A 26 13.99 9.36 22.68
CA SER A 26 15.33 8.80 22.43
C SER A 26 16.12 9.65 21.44
N TRP A 27 15.48 10.18 20.40
CA TRP A 27 16.11 11.12 19.47
C TRP A 27 16.43 12.45 20.15
N ARG A 28 15.50 12.98 20.96
CA ARG A 28 15.66 14.27 21.65
C ARG A 28 16.73 14.25 22.74
N PHE A 29 16.89 13.13 23.45
CA PHE A 29 17.82 13.00 24.58
C PHE A 29 19.11 12.25 24.23
N GLY A 30 19.13 11.47 23.15
CA GLY A 30 20.31 10.73 22.68
C GLY A 30 21.15 11.47 21.64
N GLY A 31 20.84 12.73 21.34
CA GLY A 31 21.47 13.54 20.30
C GLY A 31 22.86 14.07 20.67
N GLU A 32 23.84 13.19 20.85
CA GLU A 32 25.25 13.51 20.62
C GLU A 32 25.76 12.61 19.48
N GLY A 33 25.90 13.19 18.28
CA GLY A 33 26.72 12.63 17.21
C GLY A 33 26.03 11.68 16.22
N SER A 34 25.19 12.21 15.35
CA SER A 34 25.22 11.88 13.91
C SER A 34 24.33 12.89 13.21
N ASP A 35 24.95 13.79 12.45
CA ASP A 35 24.27 14.68 11.52
C ASP A 35 23.68 13.79 10.42
N TYR A 36 22.48 13.24 10.66
CA TYR A 36 21.72 12.59 9.61
C TYR A 36 21.16 13.71 8.75
N ASP A 37 21.80 13.95 7.60
CA ASP A 37 21.38 14.94 6.60
C ASP A 37 19.96 14.64 6.10
N ILE A 38 18.95 15.11 6.83
CA ILE A 38 17.53 15.10 6.44
C ILE A 38 17.34 15.81 5.09
N GLU A 39 18.24 16.74 4.75
CA GLU A 39 18.25 17.49 3.49
C GLU A 39 18.51 16.60 2.26
N SER A 40 19.27 15.50 2.41
CA SER A 40 19.50 14.53 1.32
C SER A 40 18.27 13.63 1.06
N ILE A 41 17.49 13.31 2.09
CA ILE A 41 16.21 12.59 1.99
C ILE A 41 15.15 13.50 1.35
N HIS A 42 15.15 14.80 1.67
CA HIS A 42 14.20 15.75 1.09
C HIS A 42 14.44 15.97 -0.41
N LYS A 43 15.70 15.87 -0.87
CA LYS A 43 16.04 15.95 -2.29
C LYS A 43 15.73 14.66 -3.07
N ARG A 44 15.81 13.48 -2.44
CA ARG A 44 15.37 12.19 -3.03
C ARG A 44 13.86 11.98 -2.99
N GLY A 45 13.19 12.58 -2.01
CA GLY A 45 11.74 12.59 -1.82
C GLY A 45 11.00 13.74 -2.50
N SER A 46 11.61 14.44 -3.46
CA SER A 46 10.89 15.36 -4.36
C SER A 46 9.98 14.55 -5.31
N LEU A 47 8.91 14.05 -4.71
CA LEU A 47 7.83 13.23 -5.22
C LEU A 47 7.08 13.93 -6.35
N SER A 48 7.28 13.46 -7.57
CA SER A 48 6.26 13.57 -8.64
C SER A 48 6.18 12.29 -9.48
N GLU A 49 7.17 11.42 -9.40
CA GLU A 49 7.21 10.17 -10.16
C GLU A 49 7.38 8.96 -9.22
N PRO A 50 6.57 7.90 -9.38
CA PRO A 50 6.75 6.66 -8.65
C PRO A 50 8.11 6.03 -9.01
N ILE A 51 8.78 5.43 -8.02
CA ILE A 51 10.13 4.85 -8.15
C ILE A 51 10.21 3.83 -9.29
N LEU A 52 9.12 3.11 -9.56
CA LEU A 52 9.01 2.16 -10.67
C LEU A 52 9.09 2.82 -12.06
N GLU A 53 8.62 4.06 -12.19
CA GLU A 53 8.64 4.83 -13.45
C GLU A 53 10.04 5.41 -13.72
N ARG A 54 10.78 5.78 -12.66
CA ARG A 54 12.19 6.16 -12.73
C ARG A 54 13.07 5.01 -13.23
N TYR A 55 12.83 3.78 -12.76
CA TYR A 55 13.56 2.60 -13.24
C TYR A 55 13.31 2.28 -14.72
N SER A 56 12.07 2.41 -15.21
CA SER A 56 11.79 2.23 -16.65
C SER A 56 12.48 3.27 -17.54
N LEU A 57 12.87 4.42 -16.98
CA LEU A 57 13.67 5.43 -17.68
C LEU A 57 15.17 5.11 -17.57
N GLU A 58 15.66 4.65 -16.41
CA GLU A 58 17.07 4.24 -16.23
C GLU A 58 17.43 3.01 -17.07
N GLU A 59 16.58 1.97 -17.16
CA GLU A 59 16.80 0.83 -18.08
C GLU A 59 16.80 1.25 -19.55
N ALA A 60 16.01 2.28 -19.91
CA ALA A 60 16.00 2.83 -21.26
C ALA A 60 17.26 3.66 -21.57
N GLU A 61 17.85 4.32 -20.57
CA GLU A 61 19.12 5.06 -20.72
C GLU A 61 20.34 4.12 -20.72
N ASP A 62 20.41 3.12 -19.84
CA ASP A 62 21.50 2.14 -19.81
C ASP A 62 21.52 1.25 -21.07
N GLY A 63 20.35 0.97 -21.65
CA GLY A 63 20.24 0.29 -22.94
C GLY A 63 20.76 1.09 -24.13
N VAL A 64 20.86 2.43 -24.02
CA VAL A 64 21.36 3.32 -25.07
C VAL A 64 22.87 3.56 -24.94
N VAL A 65 23.43 3.48 -23.72
CA VAL A 65 24.85 3.79 -23.47
C VAL A 65 25.78 2.63 -23.82
N ASN A 66 25.31 1.38 -23.86
CA ASN A 66 26.17 0.19 -24.05
C ASN A 66 26.10 -0.49 -25.44
N GLY A 67 25.71 0.25 -26.48
CA GLY A 67 25.53 -0.28 -27.83
C GLY A 67 26.75 -0.11 -28.76
N GLU A 68 27.82 -0.89 -28.58
CA GLU A 68 28.74 -1.17 -29.69
C GLU A 68 28.21 -2.36 -30.51
N HIS A 69 27.84 -2.06 -31.77
CA HIS A 69 27.58 -2.99 -32.87
C HIS A 69 26.47 -4.05 -32.70
N GLN A 70 25.22 -3.65 -32.99
CA GLN A 70 24.28 -4.49 -33.76
C GLN A 70 23.22 -3.61 -34.45
N ILE A 71 23.40 -3.38 -35.75
CA ILE A 71 22.34 -2.85 -36.62
C ILE A 71 21.39 -4.01 -36.91
N VAL A 72 20.50 -4.31 -35.96
CA VAL A 72 19.36 -5.21 -36.16
C VAL A 72 18.10 -4.42 -35.83
N ASN A 73 17.36 -4.05 -36.88
CA ASN A 73 16.01 -3.46 -36.90
C ASN A 73 15.55 -2.68 -35.64
N ALA A 74 16.02 -1.43 -35.52
CA ALA A 74 15.48 -0.46 -34.55
C ALA A 74 13.96 -0.22 -34.74
N ASP A 75 13.44 -0.39 -35.97
CA ASP A 75 12.04 -0.10 -36.31
C ASP A 75 11.06 -1.18 -35.79
N ASP A 76 11.48 -2.45 -35.71
CA ASP A 76 10.67 -3.54 -35.17
C ASP A 76 10.60 -3.49 -33.63
N HIS A 77 11.70 -3.12 -32.96
CA HIS A 77 11.71 -2.98 -31.50
C HIS A 77 10.84 -1.81 -31.04
N GLN A 78 10.92 -0.69 -31.76
CA GLN A 78 10.08 0.50 -31.54
C GLN A 78 8.59 0.16 -31.73
N ARG A 79 8.20 -0.50 -32.84
CA ARG A 79 6.81 -0.93 -33.06
C ARG A 79 6.33 -1.90 -31.99
N CYS A 80 7.16 -2.85 -31.55
CA CYS A 80 6.81 -3.80 -30.51
C CYS A 80 6.55 -3.09 -29.16
N TYR A 81 7.37 -2.10 -28.82
CA TYR A 81 7.17 -1.28 -27.62
C TYR A 81 5.86 -0.48 -27.68
N TYR A 82 5.57 0.20 -28.80
CA TYR A 82 4.31 0.92 -28.97
C TYR A 82 3.09 -0.01 -28.98
N LEU A 83 3.19 -1.19 -29.59
CA LEU A 83 2.11 -2.18 -29.55
C LEU A 83 1.88 -2.69 -28.13
N LYS A 84 2.93 -3.03 -27.39
CA LYS A 84 2.84 -3.43 -25.98
C LYS A 84 2.20 -2.32 -25.13
N LYS A 85 2.65 -1.08 -25.31
CA LYS A 85 2.10 0.09 -24.61
C LYS A 85 0.62 0.31 -24.95
N LEU A 86 0.23 0.16 -26.21
CA LEU A 86 -1.16 0.27 -26.66
C LEU A 86 -2.02 -0.85 -26.09
N VAL A 87 -1.56 -2.10 -26.16
CA VAL A 87 -2.26 -3.27 -25.61
C VAL A 87 -2.48 -3.12 -24.10
N VAL A 88 -1.43 -2.74 -23.35
CA VAL A 88 -1.53 -2.44 -21.91
C VAL A 88 -2.52 -1.31 -21.67
N TRP A 89 -2.47 -0.24 -22.48
CA TRP A 89 -3.40 0.87 -22.35
C TRP A 89 -4.85 0.44 -22.58
N VAL A 90 -5.16 -0.34 -23.63
CA VAL A 90 -6.51 -0.84 -23.93
C VAL A 90 -7.03 -1.77 -22.84
N ILE A 91 -6.19 -2.68 -22.33
CA ILE A 91 -6.58 -3.62 -21.26
C ILE A 91 -6.83 -2.87 -19.94
N THR A 92 -6.04 -1.83 -19.66
CA THR A 92 -6.16 -1.06 -18.42
C THR A 92 -7.25 0.01 -18.50
N LEU A 93 -7.68 0.41 -19.70
CA LEU A 93 -8.68 1.45 -19.97
C LEU A 93 -10.01 1.30 -19.21
N PRO A 94 -10.68 0.12 -19.19
CA PRO A 94 -11.96 -0.03 -18.47
C PRO A 94 -11.84 0.21 -16.96
N LEU A 95 -10.67 -0.05 -16.36
CA LEU A 95 -10.42 0.16 -14.94
C LEU A 95 -9.87 1.57 -14.66
N ASN A 96 -9.06 2.11 -15.57
CA ASN A 96 -8.37 3.38 -15.38
C ASN A 96 -9.27 4.59 -15.69
N LEU A 97 -10.22 4.46 -16.62
CA LEU A 97 -11.12 5.57 -16.97
C LEU A 97 -11.97 6.03 -15.79
N PRO A 98 -12.73 5.15 -15.08
CA PRO A 98 -13.50 5.59 -13.93
C PRO A 98 -12.63 6.16 -12.81
N ARG A 99 -11.41 5.62 -12.64
CA ARG A 99 -10.42 6.12 -11.67
C ARG A 99 -9.97 7.55 -11.98
N ILE A 100 -9.56 7.81 -13.22
CA ILE A 100 -9.16 9.15 -13.68
C ILE A 100 -10.35 10.13 -13.61
N LEU A 101 -11.55 9.62 -13.85
CA LEU A 101 -12.77 10.42 -13.85
C LEU A 101 -13.30 10.74 -12.45
N THR A 102 -12.70 10.20 -11.38
CA THR A 102 -13.22 10.38 -10.00
C THR A 102 -12.15 10.86 -9.02
N ILE A 103 -10.86 10.70 -9.33
CA ILE A 103 -9.76 11.25 -8.52
C ILE A 103 -9.32 12.60 -9.10
N PRO A 104 -9.49 13.72 -8.37
CA PRO A 104 -8.94 14.99 -8.79
C PRO A 104 -7.41 15.00 -8.72
N VAL A 105 -6.76 15.23 -9.86
CA VAL A 105 -5.29 15.35 -9.95
C VAL A 105 -4.89 16.82 -9.92
N VAL A 106 -4.12 17.21 -8.91
CA VAL A 106 -3.68 18.60 -8.67
C VAL A 106 -2.16 18.70 -8.88
N CYS A 107 -1.68 18.29 -10.06
CA CYS A 107 -0.27 18.39 -10.43
C CYS A 107 -0.12 19.26 -11.68
N ASP A 108 0.82 20.21 -11.67
CA ASP A 108 1.05 21.14 -12.79
C ASP A 108 1.29 20.42 -14.13
N ALA A 109 2.03 19.30 -14.12
CA ALA A 109 2.35 18.54 -15.32
C ALA A 109 1.17 17.76 -15.94
N LYS A 110 0.16 17.40 -15.13
CA LYS A 110 -0.97 16.53 -15.56
C LYS A 110 -2.32 17.27 -15.50
N TRP A 111 -2.29 18.57 -15.27
CA TRP A 111 -3.47 19.40 -15.02
C TRP A 111 -4.36 19.52 -16.28
N SER A 112 -5.64 19.24 -16.13
CA SER A 112 -6.64 19.71 -17.07
C SER A 112 -7.96 20.04 -16.38
N LYS A 113 -8.46 21.26 -16.63
CA LYS A 113 -9.74 21.75 -16.09
C LYS A 113 -10.92 20.80 -16.31
N PRO A 114 -11.15 20.21 -17.50
CA PRO A 114 -12.30 19.32 -17.69
C PRO A 114 -12.19 18.04 -16.85
N ARG A 115 -10.99 17.48 -16.64
CA ARG A 115 -10.80 16.29 -15.80
C ARG A 115 -10.98 16.61 -14.32
N ALA A 116 -10.50 17.77 -13.86
CA ALA A 116 -10.70 18.22 -12.50
C ALA A 116 -12.18 18.49 -12.18
N VAL A 117 -12.93 19.10 -13.10
CA VAL A 117 -14.36 19.33 -12.91
C VAL A 117 -15.16 18.03 -12.98
N ALA A 118 -14.83 17.14 -13.92
CA ALA A 118 -15.47 15.83 -14.01
C ALA A 118 -15.24 14.99 -12.74
N SER A 119 -14.01 14.94 -12.22
CA SER A 119 -13.72 14.20 -10.97
C SER A 119 -14.55 14.63 -9.78
N VAL A 120 -14.75 15.92 -9.60
CA VAL A 120 -15.58 16.45 -8.50
C VAL A 120 -17.07 16.13 -8.68
N ILE A 121 -17.55 16.03 -9.92
CA ILE A 121 -18.95 15.68 -10.23
C ILE A 121 -19.19 14.18 -10.00
N PHE A 122 -18.29 13.32 -10.50
CA PHE A 122 -18.48 11.87 -10.47
C PHE A 122 -18.11 11.25 -9.12
N ALA A 123 -17.28 11.89 -8.30
CA ALA A 123 -16.87 11.36 -7.01
C ALA A 123 -18.05 11.08 -6.04
N PRO A 124 -18.97 12.03 -5.77
CA PRO A 124 -20.12 11.79 -4.90
C PRO A 124 -21.11 10.74 -5.47
N VAL A 125 -21.21 10.66 -6.80
CA VAL A 125 -22.05 9.67 -7.48
C VAL A 125 -21.49 8.26 -7.27
N LEU A 126 -20.16 8.09 -7.39
CA LEU A 126 -19.49 6.81 -7.11
C LEU A 126 -19.67 6.42 -5.64
N LEU A 127 -19.51 7.35 -4.70
CA LEU A 127 -19.71 7.08 -3.27
C LEU A 127 -21.15 6.64 -2.96
N SER A 128 -22.13 7.27 -3.61
CA SER A 128 -23.55 6.92 -3.49
C SER A 128 -23.84 5.52 -4.03
N PHE A 129 -23.20 5.14 -5.13
CA PHE A 129 -23.27 3.78 -5.68
C PHE A 129 -22.71 2.75 -4.69
N LEU A 130 -21.52 3.00 -4.13
CA LEU A 130 -20.88 2.09 -3.17
C LEU A 130 -21.69 1.95 -1.88
N TRP A 131 -22.29 3.05 -1.41
CA TRP A 131 -23.17 3.03 -0.25
C TRP A 131 -24.37 2.12 -0.47
N ASN A 132 -25.06 2.28 -1.61
CA ASN A 132 -26.20 1.44 -1.97
C ASN A 132 -25.82 -0.03 -2.16
N TRP A 133 -24.66 -0.30 -2.74
CA TRP A 133 -24.13 -1.65 -2.88
C TRP A 133 -23.91 -2.33 -1.52
N LYS A 134 -23.31 -1.61 -0.56
CA LYS A 134 -23.01 -2.15 0.77
C LYS A 134 -24.25 -2.26 1.65
N ALA A 135 -25.12 -1.25 1.64
CA ALA A 135 -26.25 -1.15 2.55
C ALA A 135 -27.45 -2.04 2.16
N LYS A 136 -27.43 -2.71 0.99
CA LYS A 136 -28.54 -3.53 0.46
C LYS A 136 -29.90 -2.84 0.65
N THR A 137 -29.93 -1.55 0.36
CA THR A 137 -31.09 -0.68 0.58
C THR A 137 -32.25 -1.08 -0.33
N THR A 138 -33.47 -0.78 0.11
CA THR A 138 -34.65 -0.93 -0.74
C THR A 138 -34.53 -0.03 -1.98
N SER A 139 -35.21 -0.38 -3.08
CA SER A 139 -35.12 0.37 -4.35
C SER A 139 -35.45 1.87 -4.20
N PHE A 140 -36.29 2.23 -3.23
CA PHE A 140 -36.65 3.61 -2.92
C PHE A 140 -35.55 4.38 -2.18
N GLU A 141 -34.98 3.80 -1.13
CA GLU A 141 -33.87 4.40 -0.38
C GLU A 141 -32.63 4.57 -1.26
N ALA A 142 -32.36 3.60 -2.13
CA ALA A 142 -31.28 3.69 -3.09
C ALA A 142 -31.44 4.90 -4.04
N GLY A 143 -32.65 5.15 -4.51
CA GLY A 143 -32.99 6.32 -5.34
C GLY A 143 -32.70 7.64 -4.64
N ILE A 144 -33.05 7.77 -3.35
CA ILE A 144 -32.79 8.98 -2.55
C ILE A 144 -31.28 9.24 -2.43
N VAL A 145 -30.49 8.20 -2.13
CA VAL A 145 -29.03 8.30 -2.00
C VAL A 145 -28.39 8.76 -3.31
N TYR A 146 -28.85 8.26 -4.47
CA TYR A 146 -28.36 8.73 -5.77
C TYR A 146 -28.70 10.19 -6.05
N ILE A 147 -29.93 10.62 -5.73
CA ILE A 147 -30.34 12.02 -5.93
C ILE A 147 -29.47 12.96 -5.09
N ILE A 148 -29.23 12.60 -3.82
CA ILE A 148 -28.35 13.37 -2.92
C ILE A 148 -26.94 13.42 -3.50
N GLY A 149 -26.36 12.28 -3.89
CA GLY A 149 -25.03 12.21 -4.50
C GLY A 149 -24.90 13.07 -5.76
N CYS A 150 -25.85 12.98 -6.69
CA CYS A 150 -25.87 13.79 -7.90
C CYS A 150 -26.00 15.28 -7.59
N SER A 151 -26.84 15.67 -6.63
CA SER A 151 -27.00 17.07 -6.24
C SER A 151 -25.70 17.66 -5.67
N ILE A 152 -25.02 16.92 -4.79
CA ILE A 152 -23.73 17.31 -4.22
C ILE A 152 -22.67 17.41 -5.32
N GLY A 153 -22.61 16.43 -6.22
CA GLY A 153 -21.68 16.43 -7.36
C GLY A 153 -21.86 17.64 -8.28
N ILE A 154 -23.11 18.01 -8.60
CA ILE A 154 -23.41 19.17 -9.45
C ILE A 154 -23.00 20.47 -8.76
N VAL A 155 -23.33 20.64 -7.48
CA VAL A 155 -22.97 21.86 -6.70
C VAL A 155 -21.46 22.00 -6.60
N LEU A 156 -20.75 20.93 -6.22
CA LEU A 156 -19.29 20.94 -6.13
C LEU A 156 -18.63 21.14 -7.50
N GLY A 157 -19.18 20.53 -8.56
CA GLY A 157 -18.73 20.71 -9.94
C GLY A 157 -18.87 22.15 -10.42
N PHE A 158 -19.98 22.82 -10.11
CA PHE A 158 -20.19 24.22 -10.44
C PHE A 158 -19.21 25.14 -9.70
N ILE A 159 -19.01 24.91 -8.39
CA ILE A 159 -18.03 25.65 -7.57
C ILE A 159 -16.61 25.43 -8.13
N ALA A 160 -16.26 24.20 -8.50
CA ALA A 160 -14.98 23.88 -9.12
C ALA A 160 -14.80 24.57 -10.48
N ALA A 161 -15.83 24.60 -11.32
CA ALA A 161 -15.79 25.26 -12.63
C ALA A 161 -15.62 26.79 -12.52
N ALA A 162 -16.25 27.40 -11.52
CA ALA A 162 -16.19 28.85 -11.24
C ALA A 162 -14.88 29.28 -10.58
N THR A 163 -14.32 28.45 -9.68
CA THR A 163 -13.11 28.80 -8.90
C THR A 163 -11.81 28.50 -9.65
N THR A 164 -11.85 27.62 -10.65
CA THR A 164 -10.64 27.03 -11.25
C THR A 164 -10.30 27.62 -12.62
N LYS A 165 -9.03 28.03 -12.81
CA LYS A 165 -8.49 28.53 -14.07
C LYS A 165 -8.07 27.39 -15.00
N ILE A 166 -8.12 27.62 -16.32
CA ILE A 166 -7.74 26.61 -17.33
C ILE A 166 -6.26 26.19 -17.20
N SER A 167 -5.37 27.13 -16.86
CA SER A 167 -3.92 26.95 -17.02
C SER A 167 -3.13 26.70 -15.73
N SER A 168 -3.76 26.75 -14.56
CA SER A 168 -3.05 26.62 -13.28
C SER A 168 -3.93 25.99 -12.20
N PRO A 169 -3.41 25.06 -11.38
CA PRO A 169 -4.14 24.49 -10.26
C PRO A 169 -4.49 25.56 -9.21
N PRO A 170 -5.58 25.36 -8.44
CA PRO A 170 -6.05 26.32 -7.45
C PRO A 170 -5.09 26.38 -6.24
N LYS A 171 -4.26 27.42 -6.16
CA LYS A 171 -3.30 27.62 -5.05
C LYS A 171 -3.93 28.06 -3.73
N LYS A 172 -5.10 28.73 -3.75
CA LYS A 172 -5.76 29.25 -2.54
C LYS A 172 -6.65 28.22 -1.81
N TRP A 173 -7.16 27.22 -2.53
CA TRP A 173 -8.06 26.18 -2.00
C TRP A 173 -7.47 24.78 -2.21
N LEU A 174 -6.14 24.66 -2.12
CA LEU A 174 -5.44 23.41 -2.46
C LEU A 174 -5.84 22.24 -1.53
N LEU A 175 -6.05 22.54 -0.24
CA LEU A 175 -6.31 21.52 0.78
C LEU A 175 -7.59 20.70 0.52
N PRO A 176 -8.77 21.29 0.21
CA PRO A 176 -9.95 20.50 -0.17
C PRO A 176 -9.75 19.63 -1.41
N TRP A 177 -9.00 20.09 -2.41
CA TRP A 177 -8.72 19.29 -3.60
C TRP A 177 -7.81 18.10 -3.29
N LEU A 178 -6.78 18.31 -2.48
CA LEU A 178 -5.91 17.25 -1.98
C LEU A 178 -6.68 16.25 -1.12
N ALA A 179 -7.52 16.74 -0.19
CA ALA A 179 -8.36 15.91 0.66
C ALA A 179 -9.36 15.08 -0.15
N GLY A 180 -10.02 15.68 -1.15
CA GLY A 180 -10.92 14.97 -2.06
C GLY A 180 -10.19 13.91 -2.88
N GLY A 181 -9.02 14.23 -3.43
CA GLY A 181 -8.16 13.27 -4.14
C GLY A 181 -7.74 12.10 -3.25
N PHE A 182 -7.39 12.39 -2.00
CA PHE A 182 -7.01 11.40 -1.01
C PHE A 182 -8.17 10.45 -0.66
N VAL A 183 -9.35 10.99 -0.34
CA VAL A 183 -10.55 10.19 -0.03
C VAL A 183 -10.95 9.30 -1.21
N MET A 184 -10.89 9.85 -2.43
CA MET A 184 -11.22 9.06 -3.62
C MET A 184 -10.16 8.00 -3.92
N SER A 185 -8.88 8.29 -3.67
CA SER A 185 -7.81 7.29 -3.74
C SER A 185 -8.04 6.14 -2.76
N MET A 186 -8.36 6.44 -1.50
CA MET A 186 -8.72 5.44 -0.48
C MET A 186 -9.90 4.57 -0.92
N THR A 187 -10.93 5.21 -1.49
CA THR A 187 -12.13 4.52 -1.99
C THR A 187 -11.77 3.54 -3.12
N TRP A 188 -10.94 3.96 -4.07
CA TRP A 188 -10.46 3.09 -5.14
C TRP A 188 -9.61 1.95 -4.62
N SER A 189 -8.70 2.21 -3.68
CA SER A 189 -7.92 1.16 -3.01
C SER A 189 -8.82 0.13 -2.33
N TYR A 190 -9.90 0.57 -1.66
CA TYR A 190 -10.89 -0.32 -1.06
C TYR A 190 -11.60 -1.20 -2.09
N ILE A 191 -12.10 -0.62 -3.20
CA ILE A 191 -12.74 -1.37 -4.28
C ILE A 191 -11.77 -2.39 -4.86
N SER A 192 -10.54 -1.97 -5.20
CA SER A 192 -9.52 -2.85 -5.76
C SER A 192 -9.16 -4.00 -4.82
N ALA A 193 -9.03 -3.74 -3.52
CA ALA A 193 -8.77 -4.79 -2.54
C ALA A 193 -9.91 -5.80 -2.47
N GLN A 194 -11.17 -5.33 -2.49
CA GLN A 194 -12.33 -6.21 -2.40
C GLN A 194 -12.47 -7.09 -3.65
N GLU A 195 -12.30 -6.52 -4.85
CA GLU A 195 -12.32 -7.29 -6.11
C GLU A 195 -11.16 -8.30 -6.17
N LEU A 196 -9.96 -7.91 -5.73
CA LEU A 196 -8.80 -8.80 -5.67
C LEU A 196 -9.09 -10.02 -4.77
N VAL A 197 -9.67 -9.80 -3.59
CA VAL A 197 -10.05 -10.88 -2.66
C VAL A 197 -11.14 -11.77 -3.28
N ALA A 198 -12.13 -11.20 -3.97
CA ALA A 198 -13.18 -11.96 -4.65
C ALA A 198 -12.61 -12.85 -5.77
N LEU A 199 -11.68 -12.32 -6.57
CA LEU A 199 -10.99 -13.08 -7.61
C LEU A 199 -10.15 -14.22 -7.02
N LEU A 200 -9.37 -13.95 -5.96
CA LEU A 200 -8.59 -14.98 -5.28
C LEU A 200 -9.48 -16.08 -4.67
N THR A 201 -10.61 -15.70 -4.09
CA THR A 201 -11.58 -16.66 -3.55
C THR A 201 -12.13 -17.54 -4.68
N SER A 202 -12.44 -16.94 -5.84
CA SER A 202 -12.89 -17.66 -7.03
C SER A 202 -11.83 -18.62 -7.56
N LEU A 203 -10.56 -18.20 -7.59
CA LEU A 203 -9.43 -19.08 -7.94
C LEU A 203 -9.24 -20.21 -6.93
N GLY A 204 -9.44 -19.94 -5.63
CA GLY A 204 -9.43 -20.96 -4.59
C GLY A 204 -10.45 -22.06 -4.84
N TYR A 205 -11.69 -21.70 -5.23
CA TYR A 205 -12.71 -22.67 -5.61
C TYR A 205 -12.33 -23.51 -6.84
N ILE A 206 -11.67 -22.90 -7.83
CA ILE A 206 -11.26 -23.61 -9.07
C ILE A 206 -10.10 -24.58 -8.78
N PHE A 207 -9.11 -24.17 -7.99
CA PHE A 207 -7.93 -24.97 -7.68
C PHE A 207 -8.11 -25.91 -6.47
N GLY A 208 -9.25 -25.86 -5.77
CA GLY A 208 -9.49 -26.65 -4.56
C GLY A 208 -8.66 -26.20 -3.36
N VAL A 209 -8.18 -24.96 -3.35
CA VAL A 209 -7.35 -24.38 -2.28
C VAL A 209 -8.20 -23.43 -1.43
N SER A 210 -8.05 -23.48 -0.10
CA SER A 210 -8.84 -22.61 0.76
C SER A 210 -8.49 -21.11 0.55
N PRO A 211 -9.49 -20.20 0.53
CA PRO A 211 -9.26 -18.77 0.35
C PRO A 211 -8.31 -18.18 1.41
N SER A 212 -8.34 -18.72 2.64
CA SER A 212 -7.45 -18.31 3.72
C SER A 212 -5.98 -18.55 3.40
N ILE A 213 -5.64 -19.66 2.74
CA ILE A 213 -4.27 -19.97 2.34
C ILE A 213 -3.81 -19.00 1.26
N LEU A 214 -4.65 -18.73 0.25
CA LEU A 214 -4.35 -17.77 -0.81
C LEU A 214 -4.16 -16.35 -0.26
N GLY A 215 -4.95 -15.96 0.73
CA GLY A 215 -4.78 -14.68 1.42
C GLY A 215 -3.49 -14.61 2.25
N LEU A 216 -3.13 -15.67 2.96
CA LEU A 216 -1.89 -15.72 3.76
C LEU A 216 -0.62 -15.82 2.90
N THR A 217 -0.73 -16.22 1.63
CA THR A 217 0.42 -16.41 0.73
C THR A 217 0.46 -15.36 -0.37
N VAL A 218 -0.42 -15.45 -1.37
CA VAL A 218 -0.40 -14.60 -2.58
C VAL A 218 -0.65 -13.13 -2.24
N LEU A 219 -1.63 -12.82 -1.38
CA LEU A 219 -1.86 -11.43 -0.98
C LEU A 219 -0.73 -10.90 -0.10
N ALA A 220 -0.25 -11.70 0.84
CA ALA A 220 0.85 -11.30 1.73
C ALA A 220 2.16 -11.04 0.96
N TRP A 221 2.49 -11.93 0.00
CA TRP A 221 3.62 -11.74 -0.91
C TRP A 221 3.42 -10.55 -1.82
N GLY A 222 2.23 -10.41 -2.42
CA GLY A 222 1.90 -9.29 -3.31
C GLY A 222 2.04 -7.93 -2.63
N ASN A 223 1.68 -7.84 -1.35
CA ASN A 223 1.86 -6.61 -0.58
C ASN A 223 3.34 -6.29 -0.31
N SER A 224 4.21 -7.30 -0.22
CA SER A 224 5.60 -7.14 0.20
C SER A 224 6.61 -7.15 -0.95
N ILE A 225 6.20 -7.55 -2.17
CA ILE A 225 7.11 -7.69 -3.32
C ILE A 225 7.64 -6.34 -3.82
N GLY A 226 6.80 -5.29 -3.82
CA GLY A 226 7.22 -3.93 -4.20
C GLY A 226 8.22 -3.36 -3.20
N ASP A 227 7.98 -3.60 -1.91
CA ASP A 227 8.92 -3.24 -0.85
C ASP A 227 10.22 -4.03 -0.98
N LEU A 228 10.16 -5.34 -1.28
CA LEU A 228 11.34 -6.18 -1.51
C LEU A 228 12.20 -5.62 -2.65
N ILE A 229 11.60 -5.32 -3.80
CA ILE A 229 12.33 -4.75 -4.94
C ILE A 229 12.98 -3.43 -4.54
N THR A 230 12.21 -2.52 -3.93
CA THR A 230 12.70 -1.20 -3.51
C THR A 230 13.86 -1.32 -2.52
N ASN A 231 13.73 -2.17 -1.49
CA ASN A 231 14.73 -2.37 -0.46
C ASN A 231 16.02 -3.02 -0.99
N VAL A 232 15.90 -3.97 -1.92
CA VAL A 232 17.05 -4.57 -2.60
C VAL A 232 17.78 -3.54 -3.44
N THR A 233 17.05 -2.74 -4.22
CA THR A 233 17.64 -1.68 -5.04
C THR A 233 18.36 -0.65 -4.17
N MET A 234 17.74 -0.20 -3.06
CA MET A 234 18.38 0.72 -2.13
C MET A 234 19.66 0.12 -1.51
N ALA A 235 19.64 -1.16 -1.14
CA ALA A 235 20.82 -1.82 -0.59
C ALA A 235 21.96 -1.99 -1.61
N LEU A 236 21.63 -2.19 -2.89
CA LEU A 236 22.62 -2.36 -3.97
C LEU A 236 23.21 -1.02 -4.43
N HIS A 237 22.39 0.01 -4.59
CA HIS A 237 22.81 1.29 -5.18
C HIS A 237 23.32 2.30 -4.14
N ASP A 238 22.72 2.35 -2.96
CA ASP A 238 23.05 3.31 -1.89
C ASP A 238 23.93 2.70 -0.79
N GLY A 239 24.45 1.48 -1.02
CA GLY A 239 25.38 0.79 -0.14
C GLY A 239 24.87 0.66 1.30
N ASN A 240 25.76 0.91 2.27
CA ASN A 240 25.45 0.70 3.69
C ASN A 240 24.43 1.72 4.27
N GLU A 241 24.31 2.91 3.67
CA GLU A 241 23.32 3.91 4.08
C GLU A 241 21.93 3.51 3.57
N GLY A 242 21.83 3.11 2.30
CA GLY A 242 20.61 2.57 1.71
C GLY A 242 20.11 1.32 2.44
N ALA A 243 21.03 0.42 2.81
CA ALA A 243 20.69 -0.78 3.57
C ALA A 243 20.11 -0.47 4.96
N GLN A 244 20.60 0.57 5.65
CA GLN A 244 20.05 1.00 6.94
C GLN A 244 18.62 1.54 6.78
N VAL A 245 18.38 2.37 5.77
CA VAL A 245 17.03 2.89 5.48
C VAL A 245 16.09 1.75 5.10
N ALA A 246 16.52 0.82 4.23
CA ALA A 246 15.74 -0.35 3.84
C ALA A 246 15.34 -1.22 5.05
N VAL A 247 16.29 -1.52 5.96
CA VAL A 247 16.00 -2.29 7.17
C VAL A 247 15.04 -1.55 8.10
N SER A 248 15.20 -0.23 8.28
CA SER A 248 14.25 0.56 9.07
C SER A 248 12.83 0.50 8.50
N GLY A 249 12.68 0.56 7.16
CA GLY A 249 11.40 0.45 6.47
C GLY A 249 10.75 -0.92 6.64
N CYS A 250 11.54 -1.99 6.47
CA CYS A 250 11.10 -3.38 6.65
C CYS A 250 10.55 -3.68 8.04
N TYR A 251 11.05 -3.00 9.09
CA TYR A 251 10.52 -3.15 10.44
C TYR A 251 9.39 -2.17 10.74
N ALA A 252 9.54 -0.90 10.38
CA ALA A 252 8.56 0.14 10.69
C ALA A 252 7.21 -0.10 10.01
N GLY A 253 7.21 -0.57 8.75
CA GLY A 253 5.99 -0.83 7.98
C GLY A 253 5.07 -1.87 8.64
N PRO A 254 5.54 -3.11 8.87
CA PRO A 254 4.75 -4.14 9.57
C PRO A 254 4.36 -3.74 11.00
N ILE A 255 5.21 -3.03 11.74
CA ILE A 255 4.89 -2.52 13.08
C ILE A 255 3.73 -1.53 13.01
N PHE A 256 3.77 -0.58 12.07
CA PHE A 256 2.69 0.37 11.84
C PHE A 256 1.39 -0.34 11.44
N ASN A 257 1.45 -1.26 10.47
CA ASN A 257 0.27 -1.99 10.02
C ASN A 257 -0.38 -2.81 11.17
N THR A 258 0.45 -3.44 12.00
CA THR A 258 -0.03 -4.29 13.10
C THR A 258 -0.54 -3.49 14.28
N LEU A 259 0.20 -2.48 14.75
CA LEU A 259 -0.20 -1.73 15.96
C LEU A 259 -1.24 -0.66 15.67
N PHE A 260 -1.07 0.09 14.58
CA PHE A 260 -1.94 1.21 14.25
C PHE A 260 -3.14 0.76 13.43
N ALA A 261 -2.92 0.13 12.26
CA ALA A 261 -4.03 -0.17 11.36
C ALA A 261 -4.95 -1.27 11.93
N LEU A 262 -4.39 -2.39 12.39
CA LEU A 262 -5.17 -3.44 13.06
C LEU A 262 -5.72 -2.97 14.41
N GLY A 263 -4.98 -2.13 15.15
CA GLY A 263 -5.47 -1.53 16.40
C GLY A 263 -6.71 -0.67 16.21
N ILE A 264 -6.71 0.25 15.24
CA ILE A 264 -7.89 1.09 14.92
C ILE A 264 -9.04 0.22 14.41
N SER A 265 -8.74 -0.81 13.61
CA SER A 265 -9.76 -1.74 13.10
C SER A 265 -10.45 -2.48 14.26
N LEU A 266 -9.68 -2.96 15.24
CA LEU A 266 -10.22 -3.60 16.44
C LEU A 266 -11.04 -2.65 17.29
N VAL A 267 -10.60 -1.39 17.45
CA VAL A 267 -11.37 -0.36 18.18
C VAL A 267 -12.70 -0.10 17.47
N GLY A 268 -12.71 -0.02 16.13
CA GLY A 268 -13.92 0.14 15.33
C GLY A 268 -14.90 -1.01 15.52
N CYS A 269 -14.45 -2.26 15.37
CA CYS A 269 -15.30 -3.43 15.59
C CYS A 269 -15.82 -3.51 17.04
N ALA A 270 -14.96 -3.22 18.02
CA ALA A 270 -15.35 -3.23 19.43
C ALA A 270 -16.32 -2.11 19.79
N TRP A 271 -16.35 -1.02 19.01
CA TRP A 271 -17.31 0.07 19.15
C TRP A 271 -18.68 -0.31 18.58
N GLU A 272 -18.73 -0.97 17.42
CA GLU A 272 -19.99 -1.40 16.78
C GLU A 272 -20.72 -2.48 17.58
N ASP A 273 -20.00 -3.44 18.17
CA ASP A 273 -20.57 -4.58 18.91
C ASP A 273 -20.60 -4.37 20.44
N TYR A 274 -20.37 -3.16 20.94
CA TYR A 274 -20.35 -2.88 22.38
C TYR A 274 -21.70 -3.25 23.04
N PRO A 275 -21.76 -4.13 24.07
CA PRO A 275 -20.69 -4.57 24.97
C PRO A 275 -20.18 -6.02 24.78
N ALA A 276 -20.41 -6.66 23.64
CA ALA A 276 -19.96 -8.04 23.39
C ALA A 276 -18.43 -8.13 23.22
N SER A 277 -17.80 -9.18 23.75
CA SER A 277 -16.36 -9.40 23.60
C SER A 277 -16.06 -10.09 22.27
N ILE A 278 -15.16 -9.50 21.48
CA ILE A 278 -14.62 -10.13 20.27
C ILE A 278 -13.77 -11.32 20.70
N VAL A 279 -14.16 -12.53 20.28
CA VAL A 279 -13.40 -13.75 20.53
C VAL A 279 -12.42 -13.93 19.37
N ILE A 280 -11.15 -13.62 19.62
CA ILE A 280 -10.08 -13.96 18.69
C ILE A 280 -9.91 -15.48 18.74
N LYS A 281 -10.27 -16.17 17.65
CA LYS A 281 -9.98 -17.59 17.50
C LYS A 281 -8.47 -17.74 17.33
N THR A 282 -7.83 -18.28 18.36
CA THR A 282 -6.40 -18.59 18.31
C THR A 282 -6.23 -19.88 17.53
N ASP A 283 -5.97 -19.76 16.23
CA ASP A 283 -5.60 -20.92 15.41
C ASP A 283 -4.15 -21.33 15.73
N PRO A 284 -3.88 -22.62 16.00
CA PRO A 284 -2.53 -23.11 16.30
C PRO A 284 -1.48 -22.71 15.24
N ARG A 285 -1.89 -22.65 13.97
CA ARG A 285 -1.06 -22.24 12.84
C ARG A 285 -0.61 -20.77 12.93
N LEU A 286 -1.46 -19.90 13.48
CA LEU A 286 -1.11 -18.50 13.71
C LEU A 286 -0.07 -18.38 14.83
N LEU A 287 -0.17 -19.23 15.86
CA LEU A 287 0.80 -19.25 16.96
C LEU A 287 2.17 -19.73 16.48
N GLU A 288 2.23 -20.76 15.64
CA GLU A 288 3.48 -21.24 15.04
C GLU A 288 4.12 -20.14 14.16
N SER A 289 3.30 -19.47 13.36
CA SER A 289 3.71 -18.34 12.53
C SER A 289 4.30 -17.18 13.32
N LEU A 290 3.65 -16.84 14.45
CA LEU A 290 4.12 -15.84 15.39
C LEU A 290 5.44 -16.30 16.06
N GLY A 291 5.56 -17.59 16.37
CA GLY A 291 6.80 -18.18 16.89
C GLY A 291 7.98 -17.99 15.94
N PHE A 292 7.81 -18.30 14.65
CA PHE A 292 8.86 -18.06 13.64
C PHE A 292 9.22 -16.58 13.50
N LEU A 293 8.23 -15.67 13.59
CA LEU A 293 8.49 -14.24 13.60
C LEU A 293 9.34 -13.82 14.79
N VAL A 294 9.01 -14.29 16.00
CA VAL A 294 9.79 -14.01 17.22
C VAL A 294 11.21 -14.56 17.11
N VAL A 295 11.38 -15.78 16.60
CA VAL A 295 12.71 -16.38 16.36
C VAL A 295 13.52 -15.52 15.38
N GLY A 296 12.90 -15.04 14.29
CA GLY A 296 13.54 -14.12 13.34
C GLY A 296 13.96 -12.79 13.98
N LEU A 297 13.11 -12.20 14.82
CA LEU A 297 13.40 -10.97 15.55
C LEU A 297 14.55 -11.15 16.54
N VAL A 298 14.54 -12.24 17.31
CA VAL A 298 15.61 -12.58 18.24
C VAL A 298 16.91 -12.83 17.50
N TRP A 299 16.88 -13.58 16.38
CA TRP A 299 18.05 -13.79 15.53
C TRP A 299 18.63 -12.48 15.02
N SER A 300 17.78 -11.61 14.46
CA SER A 300 18.17 -10.27 14.00
C SER A 300 18.83 -9.47 15.13
N PHE A 301 18.22 -9.44 16.31
CA PHE A 301 18.74 -8.71 17.46
C PHE A 301 20.11 -9.24 17.93
N LEU A 302 20.26 -10.57 18.05
CA LEU A 302 21.51 -11.19 18.50
C LEU A 302 22.65 -10.95 17.51
N VAL A 303 22.39 -11.11 16.21
CA VAL A 303 23.40 -10.89 15.16
C VAL A 303 23.81 -9.42 15.09
N LEU A 304 22.83 -8.50 15.21
CA LEU A 304 23.08 -7.07 15.15
C LEU A 304 23.87 -6.57 16.37
N PHE A 305 23.59 -7.12 17.56
CA PHE A 305 24.39 -6.87 18.76
C PHE A 305 25.82 -7.44 18.62
N SER A 306 25.95 -8.66 18.10
CA SER A 306 27.26 -9.31 17.90
C SER A 306 28.11 -8.58 16.85
N ASN A 307 27.50 -7.96 15.84
CA ASN A 307 28.20 -7.30 14.73
C ASN A 307 28.40 -5.79 14.93
N ARG A 308 28.34 -5.28 16.19
CA ARG A 308 28.49 -3.85 16.52
C ARG A 308 27.58 -2.95 15.67
N MET A 309 26.31 -3.29 15.55
CA MET A 309 25.29 -2.54 14.78
C MET A 309 25.56 -2.44 13.26
N ARG A 310 26.44 -3.28 12.71
CA ARG A 310 26.68 -3.33 11.25
C ARG A 310 25.81 -4.39 10.59
N LEU A 311 25.17 -4.01 9.49
CA LEU A 311 24.41 -4.93 8.66
C LEU A 311 25.40 -5.78 7.86
N GLY A 312 25.45 -7.07 8.17
CA GLY A 312 26.30 -8.05 7.48
C GLY A 312 25.47 -9.10 6.75
N GLY A 313 26.05 -9.73 5.73
CA GLY A 313 25.37 -10.78 4.95
C GLY A 313 24.90 -11.98 5.80
N VAL A 314 25.55 -12.24 6.95
CA VAL A 314 25.15 -13.30 7.91
C VAL A 314 23.75 -13.04 8.48
N MET A 315 23.40 -11.78 8.74
CA MET A 315 22.08 -11.39 9.22
C MET A 315 21.01 -11.72 8.17
N GLY A 316 21.24 -11.30 6.92
CA GLY A 316 20.33 -11.55 5.80
C GLY A 316 20.17 -13.05 5.50
N MET A 317 21.27 -13.78 5.44
CA MET A 317 21.26 -15.23 5.21
C MET A 317 20.48 -15.98 6.30
N GLY A 318 20.68 -15.65 7.57
CA GLY A 318 19.94 -16.29 8.66
C GLY A 318 18.44 -15.97 8.63
N LEU A 319 18.05 -14.72 8.36
CA LEU A 319 16.64 -14.34 8.19
C LEU A 319 16.00 -15.06 6.99
N LEU A 320 16.73 -15.20 5.89
CA LEU A 320 16.25 -15.90 4.70
C LEU A 320 16.06 -17.40 4.97
N VAL A 321 16.97 -18.04 5.69
CA VAL A 321 16.84 -19.45 6.11
C VAL A 321 15.62 -19.65 7.01
N ILE A 322 15.43 -18.78 8.02
CA ILE A 322 14.26 -18.84 8.92
C ILE A 322 12.97 -18.65 8.11
N TYR A 323 12.96 -17.71 7.18
CA TYR A 323 11.83 -17.46 6.30
C TYR A 323 11.51 -18.68 5.43
N LEU A 324 12.49 -19.25 4.72
CA LEU A 324 12.30 -20.43 3.88
C LEU A 324 11.85 -21.65 4.68
N ALA A 325 12.36 -21.84 5.90
CA ALA A 325 11.92 -22.89 6.80
C ALA A 325 10.46 -22.70 7.24
N SER A 326 10.07 -21.47 7.58
CA SER A 326 8.67 -21.16 7.94
C SER A 326 7.72 -21.36 6.74
N LEU A 327 8.18 -21.00 5.53
CA LEU A 327 7.40 -21.13 4.31
C LEU A 327 7.21 -22.60 3.93
N SER A 328 8.28 -23.40 3.97
CA SER A 328 8.21 -24.83 3.64
C SER A 328 7.30 -25.58 4.61
N LEU A 329 7.40 -25.30 5.92
CA LEU A 329 6.54 -25.89 6.93
C LEU A 329 5.06 -25.52 6.70
N ARG A 330 4.78 -24.26 6.36
CA ARG A 330 3.42 -23.82 6.01
C ARG A 330 2.91 -24.52 4.75
N VAL A 331 3.71 -24.61 3.70
CA VAL A 331 3.32 -25.29 2.46
C VAL A 331 2.99 -26.75 2.74
N ILE A 332 3.82 -27.45 3.52
CA ILE A 332 3.59 -28.85 3.91
C ILE A 332 2.27 -29.00 4.68
N GLN A 333 2.03 -28.14 5.68
CA GLN A 333 0.78 -28.16 6.44
C GLN A 333 -0.43 -27.92 5.54
N THR A 334 -0.35 -26.94 4.63
CA THR A 334 -1.46 -26.60 3.73
C THR A 334 -1.78 -27.70 2.71
N VAL A 335 -0.76 -28.42 2.23
CA VAL A 335 -0.96 -29.56 1.34
C VAL A 335 -1.50 -30.77 2.13
N GLY A 336 -1.08 -30.93 3.39
CA GLY A 336 -1.54 -32.00 4.27
C GLY A 336 -3.02 -31.89 4.68
N ASP A 337 -3.58 -30.67 4.78
CA ASP A 337 -5.01 -30.47 5.08
C ASP A 337 -5.93 -30.55 3.86
N ALA A 338 -5.37 -30.58 2.64
CA ALA A 338 -6.13 -30.63 1.38
C ALA A 338 -6.53 -32.07 0.98
N HIS A 339 -6.16 -33.07 1.78
CA HIS A 339 -6.49 -34.49 1.60
C HIS A 339 -7.35 -35.01 2.76
#